data_AF-A0A9Q1LHV6-F1
#
_entry.id   AF-A0A9Q1LHV6-F1
#
_cell.length_a   1.000
_cell.length_b   1.000
_cell.length_c   1.000
_cell.angle_alpha   90.00
_cell.angle_beta   90.00
_cell.angle_gamma   90.00
#
_symmetry.space_group_name_H-M   'P 1'
#
loop_
_entity.id
_entity.type
_entity.pdbx_description
1 polymer ?
#
loop_
_entity_poly.entity_id
_entity_poly.type
_entity_poly.pdbx_seq_one_letter_code
_entity_poly.pdbx_strand_id
1 'polypeptide(L)'
;MVQRNRGGGILPVELCGLSVICIETELIRFVTGECDEELVKLKFEEIGAMVMHSLGPGLVVNYGDLKLLARDDASIDSCRYIVSKLTSLLEVYHVKLWLIGWVERYEIYLNVLNRFPYKEKDWDLQLLTITASGPPKEQTFSTSSLFAFSCFLLVKDL
;
A
#
# COMPACT_ATOMS: atom_id res chain seq x y z
N MET A 1 -25.06 -6.49 -28.89
CA MET A 1 -24.24 -7.63 -29.32
C MET A 1 -23.04 -7.73 -28.39
N VAL A 2 -23.04 -8.72 -27.49
CA VAL A 2 -21.91 -8.99 -26.58
C VAL A 2 -20.94 -9.89 -27.33
N GLN A 3 -19.78 -9.35 -27.72
CA GLN A 3 -18.69 -10.19 -28.21
C GLN A 3 -17.98 -10.83 -27.01
N ARG A 4 -18.06 -12.16 -26.93
CA ARG A 4 -17.11 -12.98 -26.18
C ARG A 4 -15.88 -13.19 -27.05
N ASN A 5 -14.68 -12.84 -26.56
CA ASN A 5 -13.45 -13.44 -27.08
C ASN A 5 -12.31 -13.53 -26.04
N ARG A 6 -12.08 -14.77 -25.59
CA ARG A 6 -10.80 -15.45 -25.32
C ARG A 6 -9.74 -14.75 -24.47
N GLY A 7 -9.69 -15.11 -23.20
CA GLY A 7 -8.44 -15.39 -22.49
C GLY A 7 -7.72 -14.23 -21.78
N GLY A 8 -8.34 -13.06 -21.62
CA GLY A 8 -7.80 -11.95 -20.83
C GLY A 8 -8.59 -11.77 -19.53
N GLY A 9 -7.90 -11.53 -18.42
CA GLY A 9 -8.50 -11.39 -17.09
C GLY A 9 -9.60 -10.34 -16.99
N ILE A 10 -10.36 -10.41 -15.89
CA ILE A 10 -11.52 -9.57 -15.52
C ILE A 10 -11.16 -8.07 -15.33
N LEU A 11 -9.92 -7.67 -15.65
CA LEU A 11 -9.42 -6.33 -15.41
C LEU A 11 -9.85 -5.39 -16.54
N PRO A 12 -10.33 -4.17 -16.23
CA PRO A 12 -10.49 -3.10 -17.21
C PRO A 12 -9.23 -2.92 -18.07
N VAL A 13 -9.40 -2.61 -19.35
CA VAL A 13 -8.30 -2.44 -20.32
C VAL A 13 -7.29 -1.39 -19.85
N GLU A 14 -7.75 -0.41 -19.09
CA GLU A 14 -6.98 0.66 -18.47
C GLU A 14 -5.94 0.15 -17.47
N LEU A 15 -6.18 -1.01 -16.86
CA LEU A 15 -5.28 -1.64 -15.89
C LEU A 15 -4.41 -2.73 -16.53
N CYS A 16 -4.61 -3.04 -17.82
CA CYS A 16 -3.75 -4.01 -18.51
C CYS A 16 -2.30 -3.51 -18.59
N GLY A 17 -1.37 -4.32 -18.08
CA GLY A 17 0.05 -3.98 -18.06
C GLY A 17 0.49 -3.19 -16.82
N LEU A 18 -0.41 -2.96 -15.85
CA LEU A 18 -0.04 -2.45 -14.54
C LEU A 18 0.73 -3.52 -13.77
N SER A 19 1.94 -3.18 -13.31
CA SER A 19 2.74 -4.07 -12.46
C SER A 19 2.46 -3.76 -10.99
N VAL A 20 2.39 -4.77 -10.15
CA VAL A 20 2.28 -4.61 -8.69
C VAL A 20 3.44 -5.34 -8.04
N ILE A 21 4.19 -4.65 -7.18
CA ILE A 21 5.25 -5.24 -6.36
C ILE A 21 4.97 -5.01 -4.88
N CYS A 22 5.37 -5.95 -4.03
CA CYS A 22 5.28 -5.82 -2.58
C CYS A 22 6.68 -5.63 -2.01
N ILE A 23 6.86 -4.66 -1.12
CA ILE A 23 8.12 -4.38 -0.42
C ILE A 23 8.02 -4.53 1.09
N GLU A 24 6.88 -5.01 1.60
CA GLU A 24 6.60 -5.12 3.04
C GLU A 24 7.70 -5.87 3.80
N THR A 25 8.23 -6.96 3.21
CA THR A 25 9.25 -7.79 3.87
C THR A 25 10.56 -7.03 4.03
N GLU A 26 10.99 -6.30 3.02
CA GLU A 26 12.19 -5.47 3.04
C GLU A 26 12.06 -4.34 4.07
N LEU A 27 10.88 -3.72 4.17
CA LEU A 27 10.61 -2.68 5.15
C LEU A 27 10.64 -3.23 6.58
N ILE A 28 10.00 -4.38 6.83
CA ILE A 28 10.01 -5.03 8.14
C ILE A 28 11.45 -5.30 8.57
N ARG A 29 12.25 -5.95 7.70
CA ARG A 29 13.64 -6.28 7.99
C ARG A 29 14.51 -5.05 8.28
N PHE A 30 14.25 -3.93 7.60
CA PHE A 30 14.96 -2.68 7.87
C PHE A 30 14.59 -2.07 9.22
N VAL A 31 13.30 -2.05 9.54
CA VAL A 31 12.81 -1.49 10.81
C VAL A 31 13.20 -2.37 12.01
N THR A 32 13.30 -3.69 11.84
CA THR A 32 13.80 -4.61 12.87
C THR A 32 15.32 -4.62 13.02
N GLY A 33 16.05 -3.94 12.12
CA GLY A 33 17.52 -3.87 12.12
C GLY A 33 18.22 -5.11 11.54
N GLU A 34 17.50 -5.97 10.84
CA GLU A 34 18.03 -7.15 10.14
C GLU A 34 18.62 -6.82 8.76
N CYS A 35 18.48 -5.58 8.31
CA CYS A 35 18.86 -5.12 6.99
C CYS A 35 19.51 -3.74 7.07
N ASP A 36 20.62 -3.57 6.35
CA ASP A 36 21.32 -2.29 6.27
C ASP A 36 20.57 -1.29 5.36
N GLU A 37 20.84 -0.01 5.59
CA GLU A 37 20.30 1.09 4.79
C GLU A 37 20.65 0.95 3.30
N GLU A 38 21.84 0.44 2.98
CA GLU A 38 22.29 0.25 1.59
C GLU A 38 21.40 -0.71 0.81
N LEU A 39 20.95 -1.80 1.43
CA LEU A 39 20.07 -2.78 0.80
C LEU A 39 18.69 -2.18 0.51
N VAL A 40 18.16 -1.38 1.44
CA VAL A 40 16.91 -0.65 1.23
C VAL A 40 17.10 0.34 0.10
N LYS A 41 18.19 1.12 0.10
CA LYS A 41 18.48 2.07 -0.98
C LYS A 41 18.51 1.39 -2.35
N LEU A 42 19.22 0.27 -2.48
CA LEU A 42 19.25 -0.52 -3.72
C LEU A 42 17.86 -0.98 -4.13
N LYS A 43 17.02 -1.40 -3.19
CA LYS A 43 15.64 -1.77 -3.48
C LYS A 43 14.84 -0.60 -4.07
N PHE A 44 14.96 0.58 -3.49
CA PHE A 44 14.29 1.78 -4.01
C PHE A 44 14.82 2.20 -5.39
N GLU A 45 16.12 2.01 -5.66
CA GLU A 45 16.70 2.25 -6.99
C GLU A 45 16.18 1.24 -8.02
N GLU A 46 16.06 -0.05 -7.65
CA GLU A 46 15.44 -1.08 -8.49
C GLU A 46 14.01 -0.69 -8.87
N ILE A 47 13.21 -0.24 -7.90
CA ILE A 47 11.84 0.23 -8.14
C ILE A 47 11.85 1.40 -9.14
N GLY A 48 12.72 2.38 -8.94
CA GLY A 48 12.86 3.50 -9.87
C GLY A 48 13.17 3.03 -11.30
N ALA A 49 14.09 2.08 -11.47
CA ALA A 49 14.40 1.49 -12.76
C ALA A 49 13.19 0.75 -13.37
N MET A 50 12.43 0.00 -12.58
CA MET A 50 11.21 -0.68 -13.05
C MET A 50 10.16 0.33 -13.56
N VAL A 51 9.98 1.44 -12.86
CA VAL A 51 9.06 2.51 -13.31
C VAL A 51 9.56 3.14 -14.61
N MET A 52 10.86 3.44 -14.71
CA MET A 52 11.45 4.01 -15.93
C MET A 52 11.30 3.11 -17.15
N HIS A 53 11.49 1.81 -16.98
CA HIS A 53 11.39 0.83 -18.06
C HIS A 53 9.96 0.32 -18.29
N SER A 54 8.97 0.81 -17.53
CA SER A 54 7.58 0.44 -17.72
C SER A 54 7.03 1.01 -19.03
N LEU A 55 6.64 0.10 -19.93
CA LEU A 55 5.98 0.40 -21.20
C LEU A 55 4.45 0.54 -21.05
N GLY A 56 3.91 0.15 -19.90
CA GLY A 56 2.48 0.12 -19.57
C GLY A 56 2.01 1.32 -18.74
N PRO A 57 0.83 1.21 -18.10
CA PRO A 57 0.27 2.29 -17.26
C PRO A 57 1.18 2.66 -16.09
N GLY A 58 1.98 1.72 -15.57
CA GLY A 58 3.05 2.01 -14.62
C GLY A 58 3.20 0.92 -13.56
N LEU A 59 3.53 1.32 -12.33
CA LEU A 59 3.86 0.44 -11.21
C LEU A 59 3.09 0.82 -9.94
N VAL A 60 2.50 -0.17 -9.29
CA VAL A 60 1.96 -0.05 -7.93
C VAL A 60 2.94 -0.68 -6.96
N VAL A 61 3.32 0.06 -5.93
CA VAL A 61 4.15 -0.43 -4.84
C VAL A 61 3.28 -0.64 -3.62
N ASN A 62 3.09 -1.90 -3.25
CA ASN A 62 2.47 -2.30 -2.00
C ASN A 62 3.52 -2.32 -0.88
N TYR A 63 3.38 -1.44 0.10
CA TYR A 63 4.29 -1.37 1.24
C TYR A 63 3.79 -2.12 2.47
N GLY A 64 2.63 -2.79 2.39
CA GLY A 64 2.12 -3.70 3.41
C GLY A 64 1.36 -3.02 4.55
N ASP A 65 1.45 -3.61 5.75
CA ASP A 65 0.80 -3.08 6.95
C ASP A 65 1.47 -1.78 7.44
N LEU A 66 0.72 -0.68 7.42
CA LEU A 66 1.17 0.62 7.95
C LEU A 66 1.46 0.60 9.44
N LYS A 67 0.97 -0.40 10.17
CA LYS A 67 1.30 -0.58 11.59
C LYS A 67 2.81 -0.59 11.82
N LEU A 68 3.61 -1.02 10.84
CA LEU A 68 5.07 -0.93 10.89
C LEU A 68 5.56 0.50 11.17
N LEU A 69 4.91 1.51 10.58
CA LEU A 69 5.25 2.93 10.74
C LEU A 69 4.63 3.56 12.00
N ALA A 70 3.58 2.96 12.55
CA ALA A 70 2.88 3.43 13.75
C ALA A 70 3.43 2.86 15.07
N ARG A 71 4.36 1.91 14.99
CA ARG A 71 4.93 1.21 16.15
C ARG A 71 5.76 2.12 17.05
N ASP A 72 5.48 2.12 18.35
CA ASP A 72 6.25 2.87 19.35
C ASP A 72 7.66 2.30 19.54
N ASP A 73 7.84 0.99 19.33
CA ASP A 73 9.12 0.28 19.43
C ASP A 73 9.97 0.37 18.14
N ALA A 74 9.38 0.86 17.04
CA ALA A 74 10.09 1.02 15.79
C ALA A 74 11.01 2.24 15.83
N SER A 75 12.24 2.06 15.32
CA SER A 75 13.20 3.14 15.10
C SER A 75 12.56 4.30 14.32
N ILE A 76 12.43 5.46 14.96
CA ILE A 76 11.88 6.67 14.34
C ILE A 76 12.69 7.05 13.10
N ASP A 77 14.01 6.91 13.16
CA ASP A 77 14.91 7.25 12.06
C ASP A 77 14.74 6.30 10.88
N SER A 78 14.59 4.99 11.13
CA SER A 78 14.33 4.01 10.07
C SER A 78 12.98 4.25 9.40
N CYS A 79 11.94 4.54 10.18
CA CYS A 79 10.62 4.85 9.64
C CYS A 79 10.65 6.15 8.82
N ARG A 80 11.32 7.20 9.32
CA ARG A 80 11.51 8.47 8.61
C ARG A 80 12.29 8.29 7.32
N TYR A 81 13.30 7.42 7.31
CA TYR A 81 14.06 7.09 6.11
C TYR A 81 13.17 6.45 5.04
N ILE A 82 12.39 5.43 5.40
CA ILE A 82 11.44 4.76 4.49
C ILE A 82 10.46 5.79 3.90
N VAL A 83 9.82 6.59 4.76
CA VAL A 83 8.85 7.62 4.34
C VAL A 83 9.50 8.64 3.40
N SER A 84 10.75 9.05 3.67
CA SER A 84 11.51 9.93 2.80
C SER A 84 11.75 9.31 1.43
N LYS A 85 12.18 8.05 1.37
CA LYS A 85 12.42 7.34 0.11
C LYS A 85 11.15 7.12 -0.71
N LEU A 86 10.05 6.75 -0.07
CA LEU A 86 8.74 6.64 -0.73
C LEU A 86 8.28 7.99 -1.29
N THR A 87 8.45 9.08 -0.52
CA THR A 87 8.11 10.42 -1.01
C THR A 87 8.97 10.81 -2.21
N SER A 88 10.28 10.56 -2.15
CA SER A 88 11.19 10.88 -3.25
C SER A 88 10.84 10.12 -4.54
N LEU A 89 10.44 8.85 -4.44
CA LEU A 89 9.96 8.11 -5.60
C LEU A 89 8.68 8.71 -6.19
N LEU A 90 7.74 9.11 -5.34
CA LEU A 90 6.49 9.74 -5.77
C LEU A 90 6.74 11.08 -6.47
N GLU A 91 7.63 11.92 -5.93
CA GLU A 91 7.97 13.21 -6.55
C GLU A 91 8.53 13.02 -7.97
N VAL A 92 9.41 12.03 -8.15
CA VAL A 92 10.06 11.75 -9.44
C VAL A 92 9.09 11.10 -10.44
N TYR A 93 8.23 10.18 -9.98
CA TYR A 93 7.44 9.31 -10.87
C TYR A 93 5.92 9.45 -10.70
N HIS A 94 5.43 10.59 -10.21
CA HIS A 94 4.02 10.83 -9.86
C HIS A 94 2.98 10.33 -10.90
N VAL A 95 3.27 10.37 -12.20
CA VAL A 95 2.32 9.92 -13.25
C VAL A 95 2.24 8.40 -13.40
N LYS A 96 3.28 7.66 -13.02
CA LYS A 96 3.44 6.21 -13.32
C LYS A 96 3.63 5.34 -12.08
N LEU A 97 3.62 5.94 -10.90
CA LEU A 97 3.88 5.25 -9.64
C LEU A 97 2.73 5.49 -8.68
N TRP A 98 2.15 4.39 -8.19
CA TRP A 98 1.13 4.40 -7.15
C TRP A 98 1.66 3.70 -5.91
N LEU A 99 1.30 4.20 -4.73
CA LEU A 99 1.57 3.53 -3.46
C LEU A 99 0.27 2.97 -2.90
N ILE A 100 0.32 1.72 -2.43
CA ILE A 100 -0.77 1.12 -1.66
C ILE A 100 -0.27 0.47 -0.38
N GLY A 101 -1.09 0.50 0.66
CA GLY A 101 -0.81 -0.19 1.92
C GLY A 101 -2.10 -0.40 2.69
N TRP A 102 -2.05 -1.13 3.80
CA TRP A 102 -3.25 -1.43 4.57
C TRP A 102 -3.11 -1.16 6.06
N VAL A 103 -4.22 -0.89 6.74
CA VAL A 103 -4.33 -0.92 8.20
C VAL A 103 -5.53 -1.74 8.64
N GLU A 104 -5.39 -2.42 9.77
CA GLU A 104 -6.50 -3.15 10.40
C GLU A 104 -7.51 -2.21 11.09
N ARG A 105 -7.04 -1.05 11.57
CA ARG A 105 -7.84 -0.14 12.38
C ARG A 105 -7.54 1.32 12.06
N TYR A 106 -8.56 2.16 12.15
CA TYR A 106 -8.46 3.59 11.84
C TYR A 106 -7.49 4.32 12.78
N GLU A 107 -7.36 3.88 14.03
CA GLU A 107 -6.43 4.50 14.99
C GLU A 107 -4.97 4.33 14.55
N ILE A 108 -4.63 3.24 13.86
CA ILE A 108 -3.28 3.00 13.33
C ILE A 108 -2.98 4.03 12.26
N TYR A 109 -3.94 4.30 11.37
CA TYR A 109 -3.80 5.35 10.37
C TYR A 109 -3.57 6.73 11.00
N LEU A 110 -4.37 7.11 12.00
CA LEU A 110 -4.18 8.38 12.73
C LEU A 110 -2.81 8.47 13.41
N ASN A 111 -2.31 7.38 13.97
CA ASN A 111 -0.97 7.35 14.58
C ASN A 111 0.13 7.59 13.53
N VAL A 112 0.02 7.02 12.33
CA VAL A 112 0.95 7.31 11.23
C VAL A 112 0.88 8.79 10.84
N LEU A 113 -0.32 9.36 10.70
CA LEU A 113 -0.48 10.78 10.36
C LEU A 113 0.12 11.70 11.43
N ASN A 114 -0.13 11.42 12.71
CA ASN A 114 0.42 12.20 13.82
C ASN A 114 1.95 12.11 13.89
N ARG A 115 2.53 10.96 13.50
CA ARG A 115 3.98 10.76 13.45
C ARG A 115 4.62 11.46 12.24
N PHE A 116 3.89 11.56 11.12
CA PHE A 116 4.36 12.16 9.87
C PHE A 116 3.38 13.24 9.34
N PRO A 117 3.14 14.33 10.08
CA PRO A 117 2.05 15.27 9.81
C PRO A 117 2.20 16.05 8.50
N TYR A 118 3.44 16.22 8.02
CA TYR A 118 3.70 16.89 6.74
C TYR A 118 3.38 16.00 5.52
N LYS A 119 3.23 14.69 5.71
CA LYS A 119 3.15 13.71 4.60
C LYS A 119 1.74 13.38 4.15
N GLU A 120 0.72 13.68 4.95
CA GLU A 120 -0.69 13.50 4.55
C GLU A 120 -1.00 14.31 3.28
N LYS A 121 -0.53 15.56 3.25
CA LYS A 121 -0.75 16.48 2.14
C LYS A 121 0.15 16.19 0.93
N ASP A 122 1.32 15.58 1.16
CA ASP A 122 2.23 15.19 0.08
C ASP A 122 1.73 13.91 -0.62
N TRP A 123 1.10 13.00 0.13
CA TRP A 123 0.73 11.67 -0.36
C TRP A 123 -0.73 11.56 -0.81
N ASP A 124 -1.60 12.54 -0.55
CA ASP A 124 -3.04 12.50 -0.92
C ASP A 124 -3.68 11.16 -0.56
N LEU A 125 -3.42 10.70 0.67
CA LEU A 125 -3.83 9.37 1.10
C LEU A 125 -5.36 9.24 1.14
N GLN A 126 -5.91 8.35 0.33
CA GLN A 126 -7.32 7.99 0.38
C GLN A 126 -7.52 6.71 1.19
N LEU A 127 -8.37 6.76 2.21
CA LEU A 127 -8.74 5.61 3.02
C LEU A 127 -9.96 4.89 2.42
N LEU A 128 -9.77 3.66 1.94
CA LEU A 128 -10.85 2.83 1.39
C LEU A 128 -11.22 1.71 2.36
N THR A 129 -12.46 1.68 2.82
CA THR A 129 -12.97 0.65 3.72
C THR A 129 -13.28 -0.63 2.94
N ILE A 130 -12.57 -1.72 3.23
CA ILE A 130 -12.88 -3.05 2.70
C ILE A 130 -13.74 -3.77 3.75
N THR A 131 -14.99 -4.04 3.40
CA THR A 131 -15.89 -4.85 4.23
C THR A 131 -16.02 -6.25 3.62
N ALA A 132 -15.69 -7.28 4.39
CA ALA A 132 -16.00 -8.65 4.03
C ALA A 132 -17.39 -9.01 4.54
N SER A 133 -18.33 -9.36 3.66
CA SER A 133 -19.57 -10.01 4.07
C SER A 133 -19.31 -11.51 4.21
N GLY A 134 -19.48 -12.05 5.42
CA GLY A 134 -19.55 -13.50 5.60
C GLY A 134 -20.74 -14.09 4.84
N PRO A 135 -20.71 -15.37 4.45
CA PRO A 135 -21.85 -15.99 3.80
C PRO A 135 -23.11 -15.83 4.67
N PRO A 136 -24.28 -15.54 4.08
CA PRO A 136 -25.52 -15.45 4.84
C PRO A 136 -25.79 -16.82 5.47
N LYS A 137 -25.55 -16.95 6.78
CA LYS A 137 -26.02 -18.11 7.53
C LYS A 137 -27.54 -18.03 7.56
N GLU A 138 -28.19 -19.09 7.07
CA GLU A 138 -29.62 -19.31 7.22
C GLU A 138 -30.05 -19.06 8.67
N GLN A 139 -31.20 -18.40 8.76
CA GLN A 139 -31.72 -17.75 9.96
C GLN A 139 -31.88 -18.71 11.14
N THR A 140 -31.16 -18.42 12.22
CA THR A 140 -31.71 -18.47 13.58
C THR A 140 -31.13 -17.30 14.37
N PHE A 141 -32.00 -16.46 14.90
CA PHE A 141 -31.67 -15.23 15.62
C PHE A 141 -30.71 -15.49 16.80
N SER A 142 -29.62 -14.73 16.84
CA SER A 142 -28.89 -14.38 18.05
C SER A 142 -28.08 -13.13 17.80
N THR A 143 -28.39 -12.07 18.54
CA THR A 143 -27.60 -10.85 18.68
C THR A 143 -26.18 -11.19 19.13
N SER A 144 -25.16 -11.05 18.27
CA SER A 144 -23.78 -10.68 18.66
C SER A 144 -22.83 -10.66 17.45
N SER A 145 -22.16 -9.51 17.28
CA SER A 145 -20.93 -9.27 16.50
C SER A 145 -20.90 -9.70 15.03
N LEU A 146 -21.30 -8.78 14.15
CA LEU A 146 -20.60 -8.58 12.87
C LEU A 146 -19.13 -8.28 13.20
N PHE A 147 -18.27 -9.29 13.25
CA PHE A 147 -16.83 -9.07 13.11
C PHE A 147 -16.53 -8.78 11.64
N ALA A 148 -16.98 -7.62 11.18
CA ALA A 148 -16.46 -7.05 9.96
C ALA A 148 -15.00 -6.68 10.27
N PHE A 149 -14.04 -7.51 9.86
CA PHE A 149 -12.65 -7.07 9.78
C PHE A 149 -12.60 -5.99 8.71
N SER A 150 -12.61 -4.73 9.16
CA SER A 150 -12.53 -3.56 8.29
C SER A 150 -11.05 -3.31 8.00
N CYS A 151 -10.54 -3.87 6.91
CA CYS A 151 -9.22 -3.46 6.42
C CYS A 151 -9.38 -2.15 5.67
N PHE A 152 -8.52 -1.18 5.94
CA PHE A 152 -8.47 0.04 5.16
C PHE A 152 -7.30 -0.02 4.19
N LEU A 153 -7.57 0.14 2.91
CA LEU A 153 -6.54 0.30 1.88
C LEU A 153 -6.25 1.79 1.71
N LEU A 154 -4.98 2.16 1.80
CA LEU A 154 -4.53 3.50 1.44
C LEU A 154 -4.10 3.48 -0.01
N VAL A 155 -4.66 4.38 -0.81
CA VAL A 155 -4.31 4.57 -2.22
C VAL A 155 -3.96 6.04 -2.43
N LYS A 156 -2.95 6.31 -3.24
CA LYS A 156 -2.71 7.66 -3.79
C LYS A 156 -3.27 7.68 -5.21
N ASP A 157 -4.38 8.41 -5.42
CA ASP A 157 -4.89 8.77 -6.74
C ASP A 157 -4.41 10.19 -7.09
N LEU A 158 -4.00 10.42 -8.33
CA LEU A 158 -3.65 11.73 -8.89
C LEU A 158 -4.70 12.17 -9.91
#